data_AF-A0A971BGT5-F1
#
_entry.id   AF-A0A971BGT5-F1
#
_cell.length_a   1.000
_cell.length_b   1.000
_cell.length_c   1.000
_cell.angle_alpha   90.00
_cell.angle_beta   90.00
_cell.angle_gamma   90.00
#
_symmetry.space_group_name_H-M   'P 1'
#
loop_
_entity.id
_entity.type
_entity.pdbx_description
1 polymer ?
#
loop_
_entity_poly.entity_id
_entity_poly.type
_entity_poly.pdbx_seq_one_letter_code
_entity_poly.pdbx_strand_id
1 'polypeptide(L)'
;MNALLYPPTHTNCQNCGACCGVILCSKAELREIRKYVKATPGLAKIANSHNKNPLTCQFRDNDDKKCLIYPVRPLICRLFGVTRGMTCAHGNTMEIDGAPFTAGLKPEDLISLNRQKF
;
A
#
# COMPACT_ATOMS: atom_id res chain seq x y z
N MET A 1 4.76 19.39 14.35
CA MET A 1 4.32 18.40 13.33
C MET A 1 5.21 18.59 12.12
N ASN A 2 6.14 17.65 11.87
CA ASN A 2 7.15 17.81 10.83
C ASN A 2 6.55 17.39 9.48
N ALA A 3 6.46 18.32 8.53
CA ALA A 3 5.89 18.09 7.19
C ALA A 3 6.67 17.05 6.35
N LEU A 4 7.78 16.51 6.89
CA LEU A 4 8.64 15.49 6.29
C LEU A 4 8.15 14.04 6.47
N LEU A 5 6.96 13.79 7.03
CA LEU A 5 6.52 12.44 7.42
C LEU A 5 5.44 11.80 6.53
N TYR A 6 4.91 12.51 5.53
CA TYR A 6 3.90 11.94 4.63
C TYR A 6 4.35 12.08 3.16
N PRO A 7 4.43 10.98 2.39
CA PRO A 7 4.73 11.05 0.97
C PRO A 7 3.73 11.97 0.24
N PRO A 8 4.15 12.65 -0.85
CA PRO A 8 3.23 13.47 -1.64
C PRO A 8 1.99 12.70 -2.08
N THR A 9 0.88 13.43 -2.22
CA THR A 9 -0.36 12.83 -2.72
C THR A 9 -0.21 12.50 -4.19
N HIS A 10 -0.72 11.34 -4.59
CA HIS A 10 -0.83 10.91 -5.97
C HIS A 10 -1.86 11.76 -6.73
N THR A 11 -1.42 12.73 -7.55
CA THR A 11 -2.32 13.66 -8.25
C THR A 11 -2.82 13.13 -9.60
N ASN A 12 -2.14 12.15 -10.20
CA ASN A 12 -2.49 11.59 -11.51
C ASN A 12 -2.69 10.06 -11.48
N CYS A 13 -3.06 9.50 -10.32
CA CYS A 13 -3.29 8.06 -10.19
C CYS A 13 -4.62 7.65 -10.83
N GLN A 14 -4.54 6.78 -11.85
CA GLN A 14 -5.71 6.22 -12.54
C GLN A 14 -6.33 5.00 -11.83
N ASN A 15 -5.82 4.63 -10.65
CA ASN A 15 -6.19 3.41 -9.92
C ASN A 15 -6.17 2.13 -10.78
N CYS A 16 -5.22 2.05 -11.72
CA CYS A 16 -5.09 0.92 -12.65
C CYS A 16 -4.67 -0.39 -11.96
N GLY A 17 -4.05 -0.31 -10.78
CA GLY A 17 -3.59 -1.47 -10.02
C GLY A 17 -2.19 -1.99 -10.40
N ALA A 18 -1.48 -1.34 -11.33
CA ALA A 18 -0.13 -1.75 -11.73
C ALA A 18 0.90 -1.74 -10.57
N CYS A 19 0.66 -0.92 -9.54
CA CYS A 19 1.47 -0.90 -8.32
C CYS A 19 1.03 -1.93 -7.26
N CYS A 20 -0.11 -2.60 -7.45
CA CYS A 20 -0.72 -3.52 -6.48
C CYS A 20 -0.14 -4.93 -6.58
N GLY A 21 1.15 -5.09 -6.26
CA GLY A 21 1.85 -6.37 -6.29
C GLY A 21 1.93 -7.09 -4.93
N VAL A 22 3.11 -7.65 -4.65
CA VAL A 22 3.48 -8.12 -3.31
C VAL A 22 3.85 -6.91 -2.46
N ILE A 23 3.06 -6.64 -1.43
CA ILE A 23 3.21 -5.46 -0.59
C ILE A 23 3.88 -5.84 0.72
N LEU A 24 4.94 -5.14 1.05
CA LEU A 24 5.60 -5.19 2.35
C LEU A 24 5.03 -4.11 3.26
N CYS A 25 4.93 -4.42 4.55
CA CYS A 25 4.53 -3.47 5.57
C CYS A 25 5.28 -3.78 6.88
N SER A 26 5.42 -2.76 7.72
CA SER A 26 5.88 -2.94 9.09
C SER A 26 4.79 -3.58 9.97
N LYS A 27 5.19 -4.11 11.12
CA LYS A 27 4.24 -4.59 12.14
C LYS A 27 3.28 -3.49 12.61
N ALA A 28 3.72 -2.23 12.64
CA ALA A 28 2.88 -1.09 13.02
C ALA A 28 1.78 -0.83 11.98
N GLU A 29 2.14 -0.81 10.70
CA GLU A 29 1.17 -0.64 9.62
C GLU A 29 0.19 -1.80 9.56
N LEU A 30 0.63 -3.05 9.77
CA LEU A 30 -0.28 -4.18 9.83
C LEU A 30 -1.30 -4.05 10.97
N ARG A 31 -0.92 -3.51 12.13
CA ARG A 31 -1.87 -3.24 13.23
C ARG A 31 -2.92 -2.22 12.83
N GLU A 32 -2.52 -1.14 12.16
CA GLU A 32 -3.46 -0.12 11.66
C GLU A 32 -4.39 -0.69 10.59
N ILE A 33 -3.88 -1.50 9.66
CA ILE A 33 -4.70 -2.18 8.65
C ILE A 33 -5.69 -3.12 9.32
N ARG A 34 -5.26 -3.94 10.30
CA ARG A 34 -6.18 -4.83 11.04
C ARG A 34 -7.27 -4.06 11.76
N LYS A 35 -6.94 -2.93 12.39
CA LYS A 35 -7.91 -2.05 13.05
C LYS A 35 -8.95 -1.53 12.04
N TYR A 36 -8.49 -1.05 10.89
CA TYR A 36 -9.37 -0.58 9.82
C TYR A 36 -10.27 -1.69 9.25
N VAL A 37 -9.71 -2.88 9.00
CA VAL A 37 -10.46 -4.03 8.51
C VAL A 37 -11.53 -4.47 9.51
N LYS A 38 -11.20 -4.54 10.81
CA LYS A 38 -12.16 -4.88 11.86
C LYS A 38 -13.29 -3.85 11.98
N ALA A 39 -13.00 -2.57 11.73
CA ALA A 39 -13.98 -1.49 11.78
C ALA A 39 -14.84 -1.39 10.50
N THR A 40 -14.47 -2.10 9.42
CA THR A 40 -15.15 -2.00 8.12
C THR A 40 -15.95 -3.28 7.85
N PRO A 41 -17.30 -3.22 7.87
CA PRO A 41 -18.15 -4.40 7.66
C PRO A 41 -17.82 -5.14 6.35
N GLY A 42 -17.70 -6.47 6.43
CA GLY A 42 -17.46 -7.33 5.27
C GLY A 42 -16.03 -7.32 4.71
N LEU A 43 -15.18 -6.35 5.09
CA LEU A 43 -13.84 -6.21 4.50
C LEU A 43 -12.92 -7.38 4.82
N ALA A 44 -13.01 -7.98 6.02
CA ALA A 44 -12.21 -9.17 6.36
C ALA A 44 -12.52 -10.36 5.43
N LYS A 45 -13.80 -10.58 5.13
CA LYS A 45 -14.23 -11.64 4.19
C LYS A 45 -13.64 -11.39 2.80
N ILE A 46 -13.76 -10.17 2.30
CA ILE A 46 -13.20 -9.76 0.99
C ILE A 46 -11.67 -9.95 1.00
N ALA A 47 -10.97 -9.42 1.99
CA ALA A 47 -9.51 -9.51 2.09
C ALA A 47 -8.99 -10.96 2.08
N ASN A 48 -9.75 -11.91 2.62
CA ASN A 48 -9.34 -13.31 2.68
C ASN A 48 -9.75 -14.13 1.43
N SER A 49 -10.64 -13.63 0.56
CA SER A 49 -11.18 -14.41 -0.57
C SER A 49 -11.11 -13.76 -1.95
N HIS A 50 -10.94 -12.43 -2.02
CA HIS A 50 -11.13 -11.64 -3.24
C HIS A 50 -10.03 -11.85 -4.28
N ASN A 51 -8.77 -12.00 -3.85
CA ASN A 51 -7.65 -12.27 -4.75
C ASN A 51 -6.98 -13.59 -4.38
N LYS A 52 -7.12 -14.59 -5.26
CA LYS A 52 -6.42 -15.88 -5.13
C LYS A 52 -4.99 -15.85 -5.67
N ASN A 53 -4.64 -14.84 -6.47
CA ASN A 53 -3.29 -14.65 -6.96
C ASN A 53 -2.40 -14.06 -5.84
N PRO A 54 -1.39 -14.79 -5.34
CA PRO A 54 -0.52 -14.30 -4.26
C PRO A 54 0.35 -13.11 -4.68
N LEU A 55 0.50 -12.87 -5.99
CA LEU A 55 1.29 -11.76 -6.54
C LEU A 55 0.50 -10.46 -6.64
N THR A 56 -0.80 -10.46 -6.31
CA THR A 56 -1.64 -9.27 -6.29
C THR A 56 -2.10 -9.00 -4.87
N CYS A 57 -2.06 -7.73 -4.45
CA CYS A 57 -2.49 -7.35 -3.11
C CYS A 57 -3.94 -7.77 -2.86
N GLN A 58 -4.22 -8.44 -1.74
CA GLN A 58 -5.55 -8.94 -1.44
C GLN A 58 -6.63 -7.85 -1.26
N PHE A 59 -6.22 -6.61 -1.00
CA PHE A 59 -7.10 -5.44 -0.91
C PHE A 59 -7.31 -4.71 -2.24
N ARG A 60 -6.75 -5.23 -3.35
CA ARG A 60 -7.00 -4.71 -4.69
C ARG A 60 -8.38 -5.18 -5.16
N ASP A 61 -9.26 -4.22 -5.40
CA ASP A 61 -10.52 -4.45 -6.11
C ASP A 61 -10.31 -4.07 -7.59
N ASN A 62 -10.33 -5.07 -8.47
CA ASN A 62 -10.10 -4.86 -9.90
C ASN A 62 -11.39 -4.46 -10.63
N ASP A 63 -12.55 -4.88 -10.14
CA ASP A 63 -13.84 -4.61 -10.77
C ASP A 63 -14.17 -3.12 -10.62
N ASP A 64 -14.07 -2.60 -9.39
CA ASP A 64 -14.31 -1.19 -9.09
C ASP A 64 -13.06 -0.32 -9.23
N LYS A 65 -11.94 -0.91 -9.64
CA LYS A 65 -10.63 -0.24 -9.74
C LYS A 65 -10.29 0.58 -8.49
N LYS A 66 -10.42 0.00 -7.29
CA LYS A 66 -10.09 0.70 -6.03
C LYS A 66 -9.14 -0.11 -5.13
N CYS A 67 -8.62 0.55 -4.10
CA CYS A 67 -7.91 -0.09 -2.99
C CYS A 67 -8.81 -0.03 -1.76
N LEU A 68 -9.17 -1.20 -1.22
CA LEU A 68 -10.14 -1.29 -0.13
C LEU A 68 -9.60 -0.76 1.21
N ILE A 69 -8.29 -0.56 1.31
CA ILE A 69 -7.61 0.01 2.49
C ILE A 69 -6.90 1.33 2.16
N TYR A 70 -7.38 2.08 1.15
CA TYR A 70 -6.72 3.31 0.67
C TYR A 70 -6.27 4.28 1.79
N PRO A 71 -7.09 4.55 2.85
CA PRO A 71 -6.69 5.46 3.94
C PRO A 71 -5.50 4.97 4.77
N VAL A 72 -5.37 3.65 4.94
CA VAL A 72 -4.36 3.00 5.79
C VAL A 72 -3.32 2.22 4.99
N ARG A 73 -3.13 2.57 3.70
CA ARG A 73 -2.13 1.95 2.83
C ARG A 73 -0.73 1.94 3.48
N PRO A 74 0.06 0.87 3.33
CA PRO A 74 1.46 0.87 3.72
C PRO A 74 2.25 2.00 3.05
N LEU A 75 3.34 2.42 3.68
CA LEU A 75 4.27 3.45 3.24
C LEU A 75 4.78 3.14 1.83
N ILE A 76 5.14 1.88 1.54
CA ILE A 76 5.60 1.48 0.20
C ILE A 76 4.55 1.78 -0.88
N CYS A 77 3.25 1.61 -0.57
CA CYS A 77 2.17 1.95 -1.50
C CYS A 77 1.98 3.46 -1.66
N ARG A 78 2.31 4.25 -0.63
CA ARG A 78 2.30 5.72 -0.69
C ARG A 78 3.49 6.28 -1.47
N LEU A 79 4.65 5.62 -1.40
CA LEU A 79 5.88 5.98 -2.12
C LEU A 79 5.86 5.54 -3.60
N PHE A 80 5.14 4.47 -3.94
CA PHE A 80 5.06 4.02 -5.33
C PHE A 80 4.47 5.11 -6.22
N GLY A 81 5.17 5.42 -7.31
CA GLY A 81 4.76 6.45 -8.25
C GLY A 81 5.05 7.85 -7.76
N VAL A 82 5.82 8.06 -6.68
CA VAL A 82 6.36 9.39 -6.31
C VAL A 82 7.87 9.38 -6.18
N THR A 83 8.47 8.30 -5.66
CA THR A 83 9.92 8.18 -5.46
C THR A 83 10.66 7.66 -6.69
N ARG A 84 11.96 8.02 -6.80
CA ARG A 84 12.88 7.45 -7.80
C ARG A 84 12.91 5.92 -7.70
N GLY A 85 12.91 5.25 -8.87
CA GLY A 85 12.95 3.79 -8.96
C GLY A 85 11.61 3.08 -8.72
N MET A 86 10.55 3.81 -8.35
CA MET A 86 9.19 3.27 -8.23
C MET A 86 8.25 3.95 -9.24
N THR A 87 8.65 3.98 -10.51
CA THR A 87 7.99 4.77 -11.56
C THR A 87 6.57 4.28 -11.83
N CYS A 88 5.62 5.23 -11.89
CA CYS A 88 4.26 4.94 -12.32
C CYS A 88 4.15 4.99 -13.85
N ALA A 89 3.59 3.93 -14.45
CA ALA A 89 3.39 3.85 -15.91
C ALA A 89 2.45 4.93 -16.49
N HIS A 90 1.66 5.60 -15.64
CA HIS A 90 0.72 6.65 -16.05
C HIS A 90 1.21 8.07 -15.70
N GLY A 91 2.48 8.24 -15.31
CA GLY A 91 3.07 9.57 -15.14
C GLY A 91 2.71 10.25 -13.82
N ASN A 92 2.69 9.50 -12.73
CA ASN A 92 2.54 10.05 -11.37
C ASN A 92 3.89 10.44 -10.73
N THR A 93 5.01 10.03 -11.34
CA THR A 93 6.34 10.05 -10.71
C THR A 93 6.88 11.47 -10.52
N MET A 94 7.19 11.81 -9.27
CA MET A 94 7.79 13.09 -8.87
C MET A 94 9.32 13.01 -8.75
N GLU A 95 9.89 11.81 -8.88
CA GLU A 95 11.32 11.53 -8.76
C GLU A 95 11.93 12.02 -7.44
N ILE A 96 11.17 11.98 -6.34
CA ILE A 96 11.67 12.37 -5.01
C ILE A 96 12.58 11.29 -4.41
N ASP A 97 13.43 11.69 -3.47
CA ASP A 97 14.21 10.76 -2.66
C ASP A 97 13.32 10.07 -1.60
N GLY A 98 13.27 8.74 -1.64
CA GLY A 98 12.51 7.92 -0.69
C GLY A 98 13.23 7.65 0.62
N ALA A 99 14.56 7.81 0.67
CA ALA A 99 15.38 7.44 1.83
C ALA A 99 14.93 8.08 3.16
N PRO A 100 14.51 9.36 3.20
CA PRO A 100 14.04 9.97 4.45
C PRO A 100 12.80 9.27 5.04
N PHE A 101 11.92 8.71 4.21
CA PHE A 101 10.72 8.02 4.67
C PHE A 101 11.01 6.62 5.20
N THR A 102 12.10 6.00 4.73
CA THR A 102 12.46 4.61 5.06
C THR A 102 13.63 4.51 6.04
N ALA A 103 14.23 5.62 6.48
CA ALA A 103 15.46 5.64 7.28
C ALA A 103 15.41 4.80 8.58
N GLY A 104 14.21 4.59 9.15
CA GLY A 104 14.01 3.77 10.34
C GLY A 104 13.53 2.34 10.08
N LEU A 105 13.33 1.95 8.82
CA LEU A 105 12.82 0.63 8.45
C LEU A 105 13.98 -0.31 8.16
N LYS A 106 13.92 -1.50 8.77
CA LYS A 106 14.85 -2.60 8.51
C LYS A 106 14.15 -3.69 7.69
N PRO A 107 14.77 -4.23 6.64
CA PRO A 107 14.16 -5.27 5.80
C PRO A 107 13.65 -6.47 6.62
N GLU A 108 14.37 -6.88 7.65
CA GLU A 108 14.00 -7.99 8.55
C GLU A 108 12.73 -7.74 9.40
N ASP A 109 12.34 -6.48 9.56
CA ASP A 109 11.12 -6.08 10.27
C ASP A 109 9.89 -6.00 9.36
N LEU A 110 10.09 -6.11 8.04
CA LEU A 110 9.03 -6.06 7.05
C LEU A 110 8.37 -7.42 6.87
N ILE A 111 7.05 -7.40 6.76
CA ILE A 111 6.23 -8.58 6.56
C ILE A 111 5.37 -8.41 5.32
N SER A 112 5.16 -9.53 4.61
CA SER A 112 4.28 -9.56 3.44
C SER A 112 2.83 -9.42 3.86
N LEU A 113 2.18 -8.35 3.40
CA LEU A 113 0.75 -8.12 3.58
C LEU A 113 -0.09 -9.18 2.87
N ASN A 114 0.33 -9.61 1.67
CA ASN A 114 -0.35 -10.61 0.83
C ASN A 114 -0.44 -12.00 1.48
N ARG A 115 0.34 -12.26 2.53
CA ARG A 115 0.34 -13.54 3.27
C ARG A 115 -0.44 -13.47 4.59
N GLN A 116 -1.07 -12.34 4.89
CA GLN A 116 -1.80 -12.14 6.14
C GLN A 116 -3.27 -12.54 5.99
N LYS A 117 -3.80 -13.18 7.02
CA LYS A 117 -5.25 -13.36 7.21
C LYS A 117 -5.78 -12.24 8.13
N PHE A 118 -6.99 -11.77 7.84
CA PHE A 118 -7.66 -10.69 8.56
C PHE A 118 -8.98 -11.10 9.19
#